data_AF-A0ABD5NDF4-F1
#
_entry.id   AF-A0ABD5NDF4-F1
#
_cell.length_a   1.000
_cell.length_b   1.000
_cell.length_c   1.000
_cell.angle_alpha   90.00
_cell.angle_beta   90.00
_cell.angle_gamma   90.00
#
_symmetry.space_group_name_H-M   'P 1'
#
loop_
_entity.id
_entity.type
_entity.pdbx_description
1 polymer ?
#
loop_
_entity_poly.entity_id
_entity_poly.type
_entity_poly.pdbx_seq_one_letter_code
_entity_poly.pdbx_strand_id
1 'polypeptide(L)' 'MSAQNYKLVTELVRPGDHLDCPRDSQPVVEPSARPGFLRVTYLKPVTRVPFEDDSPVTYVD' A
#
# COMPACT_ATOMS: atom_id res chain seq x y z
N MET A 1 6.23 19.99 6.89
CA MET A 1 6.00 18.53 7.02
C MET A 1 6.08 17.94 5.62
N SER A 2 6.94 16.95 5.38
CA SER A 2 6.92 16.27 4.08
C SER A 2 5.64 15.44 3.99
N ALA A 3 4.89 15.58 2.90
CA ALA A 3 3.74 14.72 2.65
C ALA A 3 4.26 13.29 2.44
N GLN A 4 4.01 12.39 3.41
CA GLN A 4 4.26 10.97 3.22
C GLN A 4 3.20 10.42 2.27
N ASN A 5 3.66 9.68 1.25
CA ASN A 5 2.77 9.04 0.29
C ASN A 5 2.52 7.60 0.74
N TYR A 6 1.28 7.14 0.59
CA TYR A 6 0.88 5.78 0.90
C TYR A 6 0.16 5.14 -0.28
N LYS A 7 0.23 3.82 -0.37
CA LYS A 7 -0.58 3.02 -1.26
C LYS A 7 -1.46 2.07 -0.43
N LEU A 8 -2.73 1.93 -0.82
CA LEU A 8 -3.58 0.89 -0.27
C LEU A 8 -3.18 -0.45 -0.90
N VAL A 9 -2.83 -1.42 -0.06
CA VAL A 9 -2.33 -2.73 -0.49
C VAL A 9 -3.11 -3.82 0.20
N THR A 10 -3.40 -4.90 -0.53
CA THR A 10 -3.99 -6.13 0.01
C THR A 10 -3.05 -7.29 -0.28
N GLU A 11 -2.57 -7.96 0.76
CA GLU A 11 -1.59 -9.06 0.68
C GLU A 11 -2.05 -10.26 1.52
N LEU A 12 -1.57 -11.45 1.16
CA LEU A 12 -1.71 -12.66 1.98
C LEU A 12 -0.49 -12.79 2.88
N VAL A 13 -0.70 -12.84 4.18
CA VAL A 13 0.37 -12.90 5.20
C VAL A 13 0.15 -14.09 6.12
N ARG A 14 1.22 -14.54 6.80
CA ARG A 14 1.12 -15.53 7.86
C ARG A 14 0.91 -14.85 9.21
N PRO A 15 0.25 -15.53 10.17
CA PRO A 15 0.22 -15.05 11.55
C PRO A 15 1.64 -14.87 12.10
N GLY A 16 1.93 -13.68 12.64
CA GLY A 16 3.26 -13.31 13.14
C GLY A 16 4.13 -12.53 12.15
N ASP A 17 3.74 -12.42 10.88
CA ASP A 17 4.45 -11.55 9.94
C ASP A 17 4.32 -10.08 10.34
N HIS A 18 5.41 -9.32 10.17
CA HIS A 18 5.45 -7.89 10.47
C HIS A 18 5.13 -7.08 9.21
N LEU A 19 4.22 -6.10 9.37
CA LEU A 19 3.87 -5.15 8.31
C LEU A 19 4.25 -3.74 8.74
N ASP A 20 4.85 -3.00 7.82
CA ASP A 20 5.19 -1.59 8.01
C ASP A 20 3.95 -0.73 7.77
N CYS A 21 3.10 -0.65 8.79
CA CYS A 21 1.88 0.15 8.80
C CYS A 21 2.11 1.46 9.56
N PRO A 22 1.58 2.60 9.08
CA PRO A 22 1.59 3.85 9.83
C PRO A 22 0.94 3.70 11.21
N ARG A 23 1.51 4.36 12.22
CA ARG A 23 1.13 4.21 13.64
C ARG A 23 -0.36 4.40 13.91
N ASP A 24 -0.98 5.34 13.21
CA ASP A 24 -2.38 5.70 13.39
C ASP A 24 -3.31 5.06 12.33
N SER A 25 -2.77 4.16 11.49
CA SER A 25 -3.57 3.42 10.51
C SER A 25 -4.19 2.17 11.13
N GLN A 26 -5.42 1.85 10.72
CA GLN A 26 -6.09 0.62 11.12
C GLN A 26 -6.12 -0.35 9.93
N PRO A 27 -5.23 -1.36 9.91
CA PRO A 27 -5.30 -2.40 8.90
C PRO A 27 -6.55 -3.25 9.07
N VAL A 28 -7.14 -3.67 7.95
CA VAL A 28 -8.26 -4.60 7.93
C VAL A 28 -7.70 -6.00 7.77
N VAL A 29 -8.05 -6.90 8.69
CA VAL A 29 -7.58 -8.30 8.70
C VAL A 29 -8.79 -9.21 8.52
N GLU A 30 -8.71 -10.09 7.53
CA GLU A 30 -9.79 -11.00 7.17
C GLU A 30 -9.27 -12.45 7.02
N PRO A 31 -10.13 -13.44 7.28
CA PRO A 31 -9.80 -14.83 6.96
C PRO A 31 -9.57 -14.97 5.45
N SER A 32 -8.60 -15.80 5.06
CA SER A 32 -8.41 -16.18 3.66
C SER A 32 -8.89 -17.62 3.42
N ALA A 33 -9.23 -17.95 2.17
CA ALA A 33 -9.56 -19.31 1.79
C ALA A 33 -8.34 -20.27 1.85
N ARG A 34 -7.12 -19.73 2.00
CA ARG A 34 -5.88 -20.50 2.05
C ARG A 34 -5.49 -20.78 3.51
N PRO A 35 -5.46 -22.06 3.95
CA PRO A 35 -5.07 -22.39 5.31
C PRO A 35 -3.69 -21.85 5.67
N GLY A 36 -3.58 -21.27 6.88
CA GLY A 36 -2.33 -20.68 7.38
C GLY A 36 -2.04 -19.26 6.87
N PHE A 37 -2.96 -18.64 6.12
CA PHE A 37 -2.82 -17.26 5.64
C PHE A 37 -4.03 -16.40 6.05
N LEU A 38 -3.74 -15.14 6.34
CA LEU A 38 -4.71 -14.06 6.53
C LEU A 38 -4.62 -13.11 5.34
N ARG A 39 -5.76 -12.53 4.95
CA ARG A 39 -5.79 -11.41 4.00
C ARG A 39 -5.72 -10.13 4.80
N VAL A 40 -4.71 -9.30 4.52
CA VAL A 40 -4.54 -8.02 5.22
C VAL A 40 -4.52 -6.88 4.22
N THR A 41 -5.39 -5.91 4.46
CA THR A 41 -5.47 -4.66 3.71
C THR A 41 -4.97 -3.51 4.58
N TYR A 42 -3.93 -2.81 4.12
CA TYR A 42 -3.24 -1.78 4.91
C TYR A 42 -2.68 -0.66 4.03
N LEU A 43 -2.31 0.46 4.67
CA LEU A 43 -1.58 1.55 4.03
C LEU A 43 -0.07 1.24 4.07
N LYS A 44 0.53 1.05 2.91
CA LYS A 44 1.97 0.83 2.76
C LYS A 44 2.67 2.15 2.41
N PRO A 45 3.69 2.58 3.17
CA PRO A 45 4.50 3.74 2.83
C PRO A 45 5.16 3.56 1.46
N VAL A 46 5.13 4.61 0.63
CA VAL A 46 5.80 4.61 -0.67
C VAL A 46 6.62 5.88 -0.86
N THR A 47 7.77 5.71 -1.52
CA THR A 47 8.55 6.84 -2.03
C THR A 47 8.04 7.15 -3.44
N ARG A 48 7.51 8.36 -3.66
CA ARG A 48 7.22 8.83 -5.02
C ARG A 48 8.55 9.07 -5.71
N VAL A 49 8.82 8.31 -6.78
CA VAL A 49 9.91 8.61 -7.70
C VAL A 49 9.33 9.59 -8.73
N PRO A 50 9.75 10.87 -8.76
CA PRO A 50 9.37 11.76 -9.84
C PRO A 50 9.99 11.22 -11.12
N PHE A 51 9.18 11.01 -12.15
CA PHE A 51 9.70 10.77 -13.49
C PHE A 51 10.18 12.11 -14.06
N GLU A 52 11.31 12.13 -14.77
CA GLU A 52 11.91 13.37 -15.32
C GLU A 52 11.00 14.10 -16.32
N ASP A 53 9.97 13.42 -16.85
CA ASP A 53 9.07 13.95 -17.86
C ASP A 53 7.64 14.10 -17.33
N ASP A 54 7.46 14.99 -16.34
CA ASP A 54 6.15 15.51 -15.91
C ASP A 54 5.63 16.57 -16.93
N SER A 55 5.99 16.43 -18.21
CA SER A 55 5.43 17.27 -19.27
C SER A 55 3.91 17.02 -19.35
N PRO A 56 3.08 18.07 -19.34
CA PRO A 56 1.63 17.90 -19.48
C PRO A 56 1.33 17.15 -20.79
N VAL A 57 0.62 16.03 -20.67
CA VAL A 57 0.22 15.22 -21.82
C VAL A 57 -0.78 16.02 -22.65
N THR A 58 -0.39 16.43 -23.86
CA THR A 58 -1.31 17.06 -24.80
C THR A 58 -2.15 15.97 -25.44
N TYR A 59 -3.45 15.96 -25.17
CA TYR A 59 -4.40 15.14 -25.92
C TYR A 59 -4.51 15.71 -27.35
N VAL A 60 -4.40 14.85 -28.36
CA VAL A 60 -4.65 15.20 -29.77
C VAL A 60 -6.09 14.83 -30.10
N ASP A 61 -6.84 15.79 -30.65
CA ASP A 61 -8.22 15.62 -31.15
C ASP A 61 -8.28 14.73 -32.41
#